data_AF-A0A968NSL7-F1
#
_entry.id   AF-A0A968NSL7-F1
#
_cell.length_a   1.000
_cell.length_b   1.000
_cell.length_c   1.000
_cell.angle_alpha   90.00
_cell.angle_beta   90.00
_cell.angle_gamma   90.00
#
_symmetry.space_group_name_H-M   'P 1'
#
loop_
_entity.id
_entity.type
_entity.pdbx_description
1 polymer ?
#
loop_
_entity_poly.entity_id
_entity_poly.type
_entity_poly.pdbx_seq_one_letter_code
_entity_poly.pdbx_strand_id
1 'polypeptide(L)'
;MGIFEMIRNLLQKDLRDLLWFCVFFNVNLAVLNLLPLPILDGGHIFFAALEWLFRRPVNLRVLTALNTMAFVLLVAFMLYVTFYDIARQVRLHKRSSQGPPQNALDIDELKFEP
;
A
#
# COMPACT_ATOMS: atom_id res chain seq x y z
N MET A 1 -27.79 30.41 -10.85
CA MET A 1 -27.48 29.61 -9.64
C MET A 1 -27.02 28.22 -10.05
N GLY A 2 -25.91 28.12 -10.77
CA GLY A 2 -25.55 26.85 -11.42
C GLY A 2 -24.08 26.82 -11.76
N ILE A 3 -23.50 25.63 -11.56
CA ILE A 3 -22.14 25.17 -11.87
C ILE A 3 -21.02 25.99 -11.22
N PHE A 4 -21.02 27.32 -11.28
CA PHE A 4 -20.03 28.18 -10.62
C PHE A 4 -20.07 28.05 -9.08
N GLU A 5 -21.27 27.97 -8.49
CA GLU A 5 -21.45 27.71 -7.05
C GLU A 5 -21.15 26.24 -6.69
N MET A 6 -21.40 25.29 -7.60
CA MET A 6 -21.07 23.87 -7.42
C MET A 6 -19.54 23.64 -7.50
N ILE A 7 -18.85 24.36 -8.38
CA ILE A 7 -17.39 24.40 -8.49
C ILE A 7 -16.78 25.04 -7.23
N ARG A 8 -17.38 26.11 -6.69
CA ARG A 8 -16.97 26.69 -5.40
C ARG A 8 -17.07 25.69 -4.24
N ASN A 9 -18.14 24.90 -4.19
CA ASN A 9 -18.31 23.85 -3.18
C ASN A 9 -17.41 22.61 -3.44
N LEU A 10 -17.02 22.35 -4.69
CA LEU A 10 -16.10 21.26 -5.05
C LEU A 10 -14.61 21.64 -4.90
N LEU A 11 -14.27 22.93 -4.95
CA LEU A 11 -12.94 23.43 -4.57
C LEU A 11 -12.72 23.39 -3.05
N GLN A 12 -13.77 23.15 -2.26
CA GLN A 12 -13.68 22.77 -0.84
C GLN A 12 -13.50 21.26 -0.65
N LYS A 13 -12.68 20.60 -1.48
CA LYS A 13 -11.87 19.52 -0.90
C LYS A 13 -10.80 20.21 -0.10
N ASP A 14 -11.15 20.48 1.15
CA ASP A 14 -10.35 21.13 2.17
C ASP A 14 -8.88 20.75 1.99
N LEU A 15 -8.04 21.72 1.58
CA LEU A 15 -6.59 21.51 1.53
C LEU A 15 -6.08 20.94 2.86
N ARG A 16 -6.79 21.25 3.95
CA ARG A 16 -6.59 20.69 5.29
C ARG A 16 -6.65 19.16 5.31
N ASP A 17 -7.61 18.52 4.66
CA ASP A 17 -7.74 17.05 4.66
C ASP A 17 -6.65 16.40 3.80
N LEU A 18 -6.33 17.02 2.66
CA LEU A 18 -5.23 16.57 1.80
C LEU A 18 -3.88 16.72 2.52
N LEU A 19 -3.67 17.84 3.22
CA LEU A 19 -2.47 18.09 4.04
C LEU A 19 -2.40 17.08 5.20
N TRP A 20 -3.49 16.81 5.90
CA TRP A 20 -3.53 15.81 6.97
C TRP A 20 -3.21 14.41 6.47
N PHE A 21 -3.80 14.01 5.34
CA PHE A 21 -3.49 12.74 4.70
C PHE A 21 -2.03 12.67 4.27
N CYS A 22 -1.51 13.73 3.64
CA CYS A 22 -0.12 13.82 3.19
C CYS A 22 0.86 13.73 4.38
N VAL A 23 0.58 14.45 5.47
CA VAL A 23 1.39 14.39 6.70
C VAL A 23 1.32 13.00 7.32
N PHE A 24 0.12 12.43 7.48
CA PHE A 24 -0.03 11.09 8.03
C PHE A 24 0.72 10.04 7.20
N PHE A 25 0.59 10.09 5.87
CA PHE A 25 1.30 9.19 4.97
C PHE A 25 2.83 9.37 5.05
N ASN A 26 3.31 10.61 4.97
CA ASN A 26 4.74 10.91 5.08
C ASN A 26 5.32 10.51 6.43
N VAL A 27 4.60 10.70 7.53
CA VAL A 27 5.05 10.28 8.87
C VAL A 27 5.13 8.76 8.95
N ASN A 28 4.13 8.04 8.44
CA ASN A 28 4.22 6.57 8.38
C ASN A 28 5.40 6.11 7.52
N LEU A 29 5.60 6.74 6.36
CA LEU A 29 6.74 6.46 5.49
C LEU A 29 8.08 6.77 6.18
N ALA A 30 8.17 7.88 6.93
CA ALA A 30 9.34 8.27 7.68
C ALA A 30 9.64 7.28 8.82
N VAL A 31 8.63 6.83 9.57
CA VAL A 31 8.76 5.82 10.61
C VAL A 31 9.18 4.47 10.02
N LEU A 32 8.57 4.08 8.90
CA LEU A 32 8.98 2.88 8.15
C LEU A 32 10.40 3.00 7.61
N ASN A 33 10.80 4.18 7.14
CA ASN A 33 12.16 4.48 6.68
C ASN A 33 13.20 4.47 7.80
N LEU A 34 12.79 4.71 9.04
CA LEU A 34 13.65 4.70 10.22
C LEU A 34 13.77 3.32 10.89
N LEU A 35 12.91 2.36 10.53
CA LEU A 35 13.11 0.97 10.92
C LEU A 35 14.48 0.50 10.39
N PRO A 36 15.16 -0.42 11.10
CA PRO A 36 16.44 -0.98 10.66
C PRO A 36 16.24 -1.98 9.51
N LEU A 37 15.60 -1.52 8.43
CA LEU A 37 15.50 -2.20 7.16
C LEU A 37 16.75 -1.82 6.35
N PRO A 38 17.65 -2.79 6.06
CA PRO A 38 18.99 -2.51 5.52
C PRO A 38 19.02 -1.77 4.17
N ILE A 39 17.93 -1.85 3.41
CA ILE A 39 17.74 -1.28 2.07
C ILE A 39 17.31 0.19 2.14
N LEU A 40 16.79 0.61 3.30
CA LEU A 40 16.18 1.91 3.52
C LEU A 40 17.18 2.81 4.24
N ASP A 41 17.17 4.11 3.95
CA ASP A 41 18.18 5.07 4.42
C ASP A 41 18.37 5.05 5.95
N GLY A 42 17.35 4.68 6.72
CA GLY A 42 17.42 4.56 8.17
C GLY A 42 18.25 3.38 8.69
N GLY A 43 18.57 2.35 7.90
CA GLY A 43 19.43 1.25 8.32
C GLY A 43 20.83 1.73 8.68
N HIS A 44 21.44 2.54 7.80
CA HIS A 44 22.76 3.13 8.03
C HIS A 44 22.76 4.10 9.23
N ILE A 45 21.72 4.92 9.36
CA ILE A 45 21.57 5.90 10.45
C ILE A 45 21.35 5.20 11.78
N PHE A 46 20.50 4.16 11.82
CA PHE A 46 20.22 3.38 13.02
C PHE A 46 21.45 2.64 13.52
N PHE A 47 22.23 2.01 12.65
CA PHE A 47 23.48 1.35 13.06
C PHE A 47 24.56 2.35 13.48
N ALA A 48 24.67 3.50 12.83
CA ALA A 48 25.58 4.57 13.27
C ALA A 48 25.16 5.13 14.65
N ALA A 49 23.86 5.28 14.91
CA ALA A 49 23.34 5.64 16.22
C ALA A 49 23.59 4.54 17.26
N LEU A 50 23.47 3.26 16.87
CA LEU A 50 23.77 2.11 17.72
C LEU A 50 25.27 2.03 18.04
N GLU A 51 26.14 2.29 17.06
CA GLU A 51 27.59 2.37 17.25
C GLU A 51 27.98 3.55 18.17
N TRP A 52 27.32 4.69 18.01
CA TRP A 52 27.49 5.84 18.90
C TRP A 52 27.06 5.51 20.34
N LEU A 53 25.96 4.76 20.50
CA LEU A 53 25.44 4.32 21.80
C LEU A 53 26.30 3.22 22.46
N PHE A 54 26.76 2.23 21.69
CA PHE A 54 27.50 1.07 22.19
C PHE A 54 29.03 1.21 22.11
N ARG A 55 29.55 2.28 21.51
CA ARG A 55 30.99 2.59 21.35
C ARG A 55 31.84 1.44 20.79
N ARG A 56 31.26 0.55 19.97
CA ARG A 56 31.98 -0.57 19.36
C ARG A 56 31.83 -0.54 17.84
N PRO A 57 32.94 -0.68 17.08
CA PRO A 57 32.90 -0.59 15.63
C PRO A 57 32.06 -1.71 15.04
N VAL A 58 31.02 -1.34 14.29
CA VAL A 58 30.19 -2.32 13.59
C VAL A 58 30.94 -2.77 12.33
N ASN A 59 31.02 -4.08 12.13
CA ASN A 59 31.84 -4.65 11.08
C ASN A 59 31.20 -4.38 9.70
N LEU A 60 31.83 -3.53 8.88
CA LEU A 60 31.31 -3.06 7.59
C LEU A 60 30.94 -4.20 6.62
N ARG A 61 31.63 -5.35 6.72
CA ARG A 61 31.32 -6.55 5.94
C ARG A 61 29.94 -7.14 6.26
N VAL A 62 29.55 -7.11 7.52
CA VAL A 62 28.24 -7.57 7.97
C VAL A 62 27.16 -6.64 7.43
N LEU A 63 27.41 -5.33 7.44
CA LEU A 63 26.49 -4.33 6.88
C LEU A 63 26.23 -4.57 5.39
N THR A 64 27.28 -4.75 4.60
CA THR A 64 27.12 -5.02 3.16
C THR A 64 26.38 -6.33 2.92
N ALA A 65 26.71 -7.40 3.65
CA ALA A 65 26.03 -8.69 3.51
C ALA A 65 24.54 -8.62 3.88
N LEU A 66 24.20 -7.92 4.97
CA LEU A 66 22.83 -7.77 5.47
C LEU A 66 22.01 -6.86 4.53
N ASN A 67 22.62 -5.82 3.97
CA ASN A 67 22.00 -4.99 2.93
C ASN A 67 21.71 -5.79 1.65
N THR A 68 22.69 -6.54 1.13
CA THR A 68 22.48 -7.37 -0.06
C THR A 68 21.42 -8.46 0.20
N MET A 69 21.46 -9.12 1.36
CA MET A 69 20.46 -10.13 1.71
C MET A 69 19.06 -9.53 1.76
N ALA A 70 18.89 -8.40 2.44
CA ALA A 70 17.61 -7.73 2.52
C ALA A 70 17.14 -7.25 1.14
N PHE A 71 18.03 -6.69 0.32
CA PHE A 71 17.71 -6.24 -1.04
C PHE A 71 17.14 -7.38 -1.89
N VAL A 72 17.82 -8.53 -1.89
CA VAL A 72 17.36 -9.73 -2.60
C VAL A 72 16.03 -10.22 -2.03
N LEU A 73 15.88 -10.24 -0.70
CA LEU A 73 14.64 -10.63 -0.04
C LEU A 73 13.47 -9.72 -0.42
N LEU A 74 13.68 -8.40 -0.47
CA LEU A 74 12.65 -7.43 -0.81
C LEU A 74 12.24 -7.57 -2.27
N VAL A 75 13.19 -7.69 -3.19
CA VAL A 75 12.89 -7.94 -4.61
C VAL A 75 12.10 -9.24 -4.77
N ALA A 76 12.52 -10.32 -4.11
CA ALA A 76 11.79 -11.59 -4.13
C ALA A 76 10.37 -11.45 -3.57
N PHE A 77 10.21 -10.73 -2.45
CA PHE A 77 8.91 -10.46 -1.84
C PHE A 77 8.02 -9.60 -2.74
N MET A 78 8.58 -8.58 -3.37
CA MET A 78 7.84 -7.69 -4.28
C MET A 78 7.34 -8.47 -5.51
N LEU A 79 8.15 -9.35 -6.08
CA LEU A 79 7.73 -10.27 -7.13
C LEU A 79 6.61 -11.21 -6.63
N TYR A 80 6.79 -11.83 -5.47
CA TYR A 80 5.80 -12.74 -4.87
C TYR A 80 4.44 -12.07 -4.68
N VAL A 81 4.42 -10.88 -4.08
CA VAL A 81 3.19 -10.09 -3.88
C VAL A 81 2.57 -9.70 -5.21
N THR A 82 3.37 -9.26 -6.18
CA THR A 82 2.88 -8.87 -7.52
C THR A 82 2.22 -10.04 -8.23
N PHE A 83 2.83 -11.24 -8.21
CA PHE A 83 2.22 -12.43 -8.78
C PHE A 83 0.90 -12.81 -8.07
N TYR A 84 0.88 -12.71 -6.73
CA TYR A 84 -0.33 -13.00 -5.96
C TYR A 84 -1.46 -12.00 -6.23
N ASP A 85 -1.14 -10.71 -6.33
CA ASP A 85 -2.11 -9.66 -6.62
C ASP A 85 -2.71 -9.82 -8.04
N ILE A 86 -1.86 -10.07 -9.05
CA ILE A 86 -2.30 -10.33 -10.42
C ILE A 86 -3.18 -11.60 -10.47
N ALA A 87 -2.75 -12.69 -9.85
CA ALA A 87 -3.51 -13.94 -9.81
C ALA A 87 -4.88 -13.76 -9.13
N ARG A 88 -4.96 -12.91 -8.09
CA ARG A 88 -6.21 -12.56 -7.41
C ARG A 88 -7.11 -11.71 -8.32
N GLN A 89 -6.58 -10.66 -8.96
CA GLN A 89 -7.36 -9.79 -9.84
C GLN A 89 -7.96 -10.54 -11.04
N VAL A 90 -7.23 -11.49 -11.62
CA VAL A 90 -7.72 -12.35 -12.72
C VAL A 90 -8.87 -13.25 -12.25
N ARG A 91 -8.79 -13.81 -11.03
CA ARG A 91 -9.89 -14.62 -10.46
C ARG A 91 -11.14 -13.80 -10.17
N LEU A 92 -10.99 -12.53 -9.81
CA LEU A 92 -12.11 -11.66 -9.46
C LEU A 92 -12.90 -11.19 -10.70
N HIS A 93 -12.22 -10.89 -11.82
CA HIS A 93 -12.89 -10.59 -13.09
C HIS A 93 -13.75 -11.74 -13.61
N LYS A 94 -13.40 -12.98 -13.27
CA LYS A 94 -14.18 -14.16 -13.69
C LYS A 94 -15.47 -14.37 -12.88
N ARG A 95 -15.59 -13.75 -11.69
CA ARG A 95 -16.80 -13.81 -10.86
C ARG A 95 -17.80 -12.71 -11.14
N SER A 96 -17.37 -11.55 -11.64
CA SER A 96 -18.26 -10.44 -12.02
C SER A 96 -19.00 -10.65 -13.35
N SER A 97 -18.53 -11.57 -14.20
CA SER A 97 -19.29 -12.02 -15.40
C SER A 97 -20.32 -13.12 -15.12
N GLN A 98 -20.35 -13.70 -13.92
CA GLN A 98 -21.48 -14.53 -13.48
C GLN A 98 -22.44 -13.63 -12.69
N GLY A 99 -23.27 -12.87 -13.43
CA GLY A 99 -24.46 -12.23 -12.87
C GLY A 99 -25.41 -13.27 -12.26
N PRO A 100 -26.41 -12.84 -11.47
CA PRO A 100 -27.34 -13.75 -10.81
C PRO A 100 -27.93 -14.75 -11.82
N PRO A 101 -28.09 -16.03 -11.44
CA PRO A 101 -28.71 -17.04 -12.29
C PRO A 101 -29.99 -16.47 -12.92
N GLN A 102 -30.10 -16.44 -14.25
CA GLN A 102 -31.29 -15.91 -14.95
C GLN A 102 -32.59 -16.57 -14.47
N ASN A 103 -32.48 -17.83 -14.04
CA ASN A 103 -33.51 -18.62 -13.38
C ASN A 103 -33.90 -18.15 -11.97
N ALA A 104 -33.34 -17.06 -11.44
CA ALA A 104 -33.76 -16.42 -10.19
C ALA A 104 -34.60 -15.16 -10.41
N LEU A 105 -34.51 -14.53 -11.60
CA LEU A 105 -35.34 -13.38 -11.98
C LEU A 105 -36.67 -13.84 -12.58
N ASP A 106 -36.66 -14.99 -13.26
CA ASP A 106 -37.83 -15.60 -13.89
C ASP A 106 -38.86 -16.13 -12.86
N ILE A 107 -38.40 -16.62 -11.70
CA ILE A 107 -39.28 -17.14 -10.63
C ILE A 107 -39.96 -16.04 -9.79
N ASP A 108 -39.39 -14.84 -9.75
CA ASP A 108 -40.03 -13.69 -9.13
C ASP A 108 -41.04 -13.05 -10.09
N GLU A 109 -40.76 -13.04 -11.39
CA GLU A 109 -41.68 -12.55 -12.42
C GLU A 109 -42.91 -13.49 -12.60
N LEU A 110 -42.71 -14.81 -12.44
CA LEU A 110 -43.81 -15.80 -12.50
C LEU A 110 -44.76 -15.78 -11.28
N LYS A 111 -44.43 -15.05 -10.21
CA LYS A 111 -45.25 -14.93 -8.99
C LYS A 111 -46.16 -13.70 -8.96
N PHE A 112 -46.11 -12.86 -9.99
CA PHE A 112 -46.86 -11.60 -10.08
C PHE A 112 -47.94 -11.56 -11.17
N GLU A 113 -48.43 -12.71 -11.65
CA GLU A 113 -49.63 -12.79 -12.49
C GLU A 113 -50.88 -13.15 -11.65
N PRO A 114 -51.88 -12.25 -11.51
CA PRO A 114 -53.10 -12.46 -10.72
C PRO A 114 -54.18 -13.31 -11.43
#